data_AF-A0A150WHV5-F1
#
_entry.id   AF-A0A150WHV5-F1
#
_cell.length_a   1.000
_cell.length_b   1.000
_cell.length_c   1.000
_cell.angle_alpha   90.00
_cell.angle_beta   90.00
_cell.angle_gamma   90.00
#
_symmetry.space_group_name_H-M   'P 1'
#
loop_
_entity.id
_entity.type
_entity.pdbx_description
1 polymer ?
#
loop_
_entity_poly.entity_id
_entity_poly.type
_entity_poly.pdbx_seq_one_letter_code
_entity_poly.pdbx_strand_id
1 'polypeptide(L)'
;MKKLSLIASTLLLSSTVLAKPVIVKDWALDDTDANSCIASTVRTLNNQKYRLELTLDKSGLYPVELWIREMPGTIETRAFKFTTEVKPLKSFAFAPFKDSAGNTTFWQVPSDTAALISYLKRETRFMAFAQIPNGAAAPTTKAVDFSLRGSSAVIDALIAQCNKKQALDRSAFEQSFVPTQVASLDALKLDEEKTAQLRSIYMGALATNAQKTKLQQQLVALNTQYAKQIQELAKVTGTLDQLTQKELVTLQNQKATIQAKIASLETQIASQQAAISAKEAEIVQANANYDAAWKVLAPFETEHKRLADNVQISRNDVASSQKRLADIDAQISNTSSSISRAENEVGSLRSQINTAESELRNIRSAADNAESDYRRFDDRRERDARMREHPLLRYCYQERADVCNWQTRSIESDINNEVDNIRRRLSSNTDQARSQVNQKLDRISSLNSSLRDYQDSRIPNLRSQLSDLRSQRPSVESALSRAKTEVSNRSAALQSYDSSVGYAEKKAAVDGASAVVVKLRGEMAQLEEAKKTSIRTREQQTLALLDTDKKIAAVLTKIQETQDRSSELNQALVPYMEEKSRIENEISFTQASIEANKAAFSQIITTL
;
A
#
# COMPACT_ATOMS: atom_id res chain seq x y z
N MET A 1 5.52 57.42 20.39
CA MET A 1 4.51 58.50 20.56
C MET A 1 3.95 58.43 21.97
N LYS A 2 3.95 59.58 22.66
CA LYS A 2 3.49 59.80 24.03
C LYS A 2 2.02 59.44 24.19
N LYS A 3 1.66 58.76 25.29
CA LYS A 3 0.33 58.87 25.91
C LYS A 3 0.52 59.22 27.39
N LEU A 4 0.43 60.51 27.68
CA LEU A 4 0.15 61.01 29.02
C LEU A 4 -1.26 60.55 29.41
N SER A 5 -1.39 59.86 30.53
CA SER A 5 -2.67 59.63 31.19
C SER A 5 -2.81 60.62 32.34
N LEU A 6 -3.79 61.51 32.20
CA LEU A 6 -4.27 62.41 33.25
C LEU A 6 -4.66 61.57 34.49
N ILE A 7 -4.05 61.85 35.64
CA ILE A 7 -4.52 61.36 36.94
C ILE A 7 -5.47 62.44 37.48
N ALA A 8 -6.77 62.15 37.48
CA ALA A 8 -7.78 62.97 38.11
C ALA A 8 -7.73 62.77 39.64
N SER A 9 -7.19 63.76 40.35
CA SER A 9 -7.24 63.85 41.81
C SER A 9 -8.68 64.01 42.27
N THR A 10 -9.30 62.89 42.66
CA THR A 10 -10.62 62.90 43.30
C THR A 10 -10.38 63.00 44.81
N LEU A 11 -10.57 64.19 45.39
CA LEU A 11 -10.62 64.38 46.84
C LEU A 11 -11.90 63.71 47.36
N LEU A 12 -11.77 62.47 47.83
CA LEU A 12 -12.80 61.81 48.62
C LEU A 12 -12.70 62.33 50.06
N LEU A 13 -13.64 63.21 50.44
CA LEU A 13 -13.96 63.49 51.84
C LEU A 13 -14.58 62.22 52.44
N SER A 14 -13.74 61.33 52.96
CA SER A 14 -14.19 60.18 53.74
C SER A 14 -14.74 60.69 55.08
N SER A 15 -16.07 60.79 55.18
CA SER A 15 -16.78 60.91 56.44
C SER A 15 -16.47 59.68 57.29
N THR A 16 -15.68 59.85 58.35
CA THR A 16 -15.43 58.82 59.36
C THR A 16 -16.73 58.58 60.11
N VAL A 17 -17.48 57.56 59.69
CA VAL A 17 -18.57 57.01 60.51
C VAL A 17 -17.89 56.35 61.71
N LEU A 18 -17.87 57.05 62.84
CA LEU A 18 -17.44 56.49 64.12
C LEU A 18 -18.28 55.24 64.40
N ALA A 19 -17.65 54.07 64.41
CA ALA A 19 -18.31 52.83 64.77
C ALA A 19 -18.83 52.97 66.21
N LYS A 20 -20.08 52.54 66.45
CA LYS A 20 -20.65 52.59 67.81
C LYS A 20 -19.85 51.66 68.73
N PRO A 21 -19.49 52.09 69.95
CA PRO A 21 -18.79 51.23 70.90
C PRO A 21 -19.59 49.96 71.15
N VAL A 22 -18.94 48.80 71.04
CA VAL A 22 -19.58 47.50 71.27
C VAL A 22 -19.39 47.12 72.73
N ILE A 23 -20.44 47.21 73.54
CA ILE A 23 -20.42 46.81 74.95
C ILE A 23 -21.23 45.53 75.10
N VAL A 24 -20.58 44.45 75.54
CA VAL A 24 -21.23 43.16 75.80
C VAL A 24 -20.85 42.69 77.19
N LYS A 25 -21.82 42.76 78.11
CA LYS A 25 -21.63 42.42 79.53
C LYS A 25 -20.47 43.22 80.15
N ASP A 26 -19.37 42.55 80.50
CA ASP A 26 -18.24 43.14 81.23
C ASP A 26 -17.11 43.60 80.29
N TRP A 27 -17.30 43.45 78.98
CA TRP A 27 -16.33 43.81 77.95
C TRP A 27 -16.82 44.95 77.07
N ALA A 28 -15.90 45.81 76.66
CA ALA A 28 -16.14 46.90 75.71
C ALA A 28 -15.08 46.89 74.60
N LEU A 29 -15.52 47.16 73.36
CA LEU A 29 -14.66 47.50 72.24
C LEU A 29 -14.70 49.01 72.04
N ASP A 30 -13.54 49.63 72.15
CA ASP A 30 -13.29 51.02 71.82
C ASP A 30 -12.61 51.09 70.44
N ASP A 31 -13.29 51.74 69.51
CA ASP A 31 -12.86 51.96 68.12
C ASP A 31 -12.72 53.48 67.83
N THR A 32 -12.40 54.27 68.86
CA THR A 32 -12.32 55.73 68.74
C THR A 32 -10.97 56.24 68.24
N ASP A 33 -9.91 55.44 68.34
CA ASP A 33 -8.59 55.78 67.78
C ASP A 33 -8.57 55.48 66.27
N ALA A 34 -8.05 56.42 65.47
CA ALA A 34 -7.90 56.25 64.03
C ALA A 34 -7.01 55.05 63.66
N ASN A 35 -6.08 54.68 64.54
CA ASN A 35 -5.04 53.69 64.24
C ASN A 35 -5.15 52.39 65.04
N SER A 36 -5.90 52.37 66.14
CA SER A 36 -6.00 51.19 67.00
C SER A 36 -7.43 50.89 67.43
N CYS A 37 -7.67 49.63 67.78
CA CYS A 37 -8.88 49.18 68.45
C CYS A 37 -8.53 48.51 69.76
N ILE A 38 -9.30 48.79 70.81
CA ILE A 38 -9.04 48.31 72.15
C ILE A 38 -10.26 47.54 72.66
N ALA A 39 -10.14 46.21 72.79
CA ALA A 39 -11.13 45.41 73.50
C ALA A 39 -10.70 45.25 74.95
N SER A 40 -11.51 45.65 75.92
CA SER A 40 -11.09 45.67 77.32
C SER A 40 -12.18 45.27 78.32
N THR A 41 -11.74 44.86 79.50
CA THR A 41 -12.55 44.65 80.70
C THR A 41 -11.84 45.25 81.92
N VAL A 42 -12.60 45.65 82.93
CA VAL A 42 -12.09 46.41 84.08
C VAL A 42 -12.47 45.70 85.38
N ARG A 43 -11.53 45.66 86.34
CA ARG A 43 -11.72 45.08 87.66
C ARG A 43 -11.20 46.03 88.74
N THR A 44 -12.01 46.29 89.76
CA THR A 44 -11.59 47.06 90.95
C THR A 44 -11.41 46.12 92.13
N LEU A 45 -10.24 46.17 92.79
CA LEU A 45 -9.89 45.34 93.94
C LEU A 45 -9.11 46.16 94.97
N ASN A 46 -9.66 46.34 96.17
CA ASN A 46 -9.10 47.15 97.27
C ASN A 46 -8.80 48.60 96.83
N ASN A 47 -9.78 49.27 96.21
CA ASN A 47 -9.67 50.61 95.61
C ASN A 47 -8.63 50.75 94.48
N GLN A 48 -7.95 49.67 94.08
CA GLN A 48 -7.05 49.64 92.92
C GLN A 48 -7.81 49.15 91.70
N LYS A 49 -7.71 49.87 90.57
CA LYS A 49 -8.43 49.56 89.34
C LYS A 49 -7.46 48.99 88.30
N TYR A 50 -7.75 47.77 87.84
CA TYR A 50 -7.01 47.08 86.80
C TYR A 50 -7.85 47.01 85.53
N ARG A 51 -7.21 47.10 84.37
CA ARG A 51 -7.85 46.89 83.06
C ARG A 51 -7.07 45.83 82.30
N LEU A 52 -7.75 44.78 81.85
CA LEU A 52 -7.22 43.85 80.87
C LEU A 52 -7.67 44.34 79.49
N GLU A 53 -6.74 44.47 78.55
CA GLU A 53 -7.04 44.97 77.22
C GLU A 53 -6.29 44.19 76.13
N LEU A 54 -6.93 44.13 74.96
CA LEU A 54 -6.41 43.64 73.70
C LEU A 54 -6.35 44.83 72.76
N THR A 55 -5.15 45.21 72.37
CA THR A 55 -4.89 46.33 71.49
C THR A 55 -4.52 45.79 70.12
N LEU A 56 -5.29 46.14 69.10
CA LEU A 56 -5.04 45.78 67.71
C LEU A 56 -4.75 47.03 66.90
N ASP A 57 -3.67 47.01 66.14
CA ASP A 57 -3.36 48.05 65.17
C ASP A 57 -4.12 47.82 63.84
N LYS A 58 -4.84 48.84 63.38
CA LYS A 58 -5.71 48.78 62.19
C LYS A 58 -4.93 48.66 60.87
N SER A 59 -3.61 48.88 60.85
CA SER A 59 -2.82 48.63 59.65
C SER A 59 -2.80 47.14 59.27
N GLY A 60 -3.05 46.26 60.24
CA GLY A 60 -2.96 44.80 60.09
C GLY A 60 -1.51 44.28 60.02
N LEU A 61 -0.52 45.16 60.22
CA LEU A 61 0.90 44.79 60.24
C LEU A 61 1.32 44.17 61.57
N TYR A 62 0.71 44.61 62.67
CA TYR A 62 1.05 44.14 64.01
C TYR A 62 -0.02 43.18 64.54
N PRO A 63 0.37 42.16 65.32
CA PRO A 63 -0.59 41.28 65.99
C PRO A 63 -1.36 42.04 67.05
N VAL A 64 -2.41 41.40 67.55
CA VAL A 64 -3.04 41.89 68.78
C VAL A 64 -2.06 41.77 69.95
N GLU A 65 -1.92 42.85 70.70
CA GLU A 65 -1.12 42.90 71.91
C GLU A 65 -2.04 42.80 73.13
N LEU A 66 -1.65 42.00 74.12
CA LEU A 66 -2.37 41.92 75.38
C LEU A 66 -1.69 42.77 76.44
N TRP A 67 -2.48 43.56 77.17
CA TRP A 67 -1.99 44.40 78.25
C TRP A 67 -2.83 44.25 79.50
N ILE A 68 -2.18 44.39 80.65
CA ILE A 68 -2.85 44.70 81.91
C ILE A 68 -2.43 46.11 82.30
N ARG A 69 -3.37 47.05 82.46
CA ARG A 69 -3.07 48.40 82.97
C ARG A 69 -3.45 48.50 84.43
N GLU A 70 -2.54 48.99 85.23
CA GLU A 70 -2.82 49.44 86.59
C GLU A 70 -3.07 50.95 86.56
N MET A 71 -4.30 51.38 86.85
CA MET A 71 -4.60 52.82 86.95
C MET A 71 -3.91 53.43 88.19
N PRO A 72 -3.62 54.74 88.23
CA PRO A 72 -2.81 55.32 89.30
C PRO A 72 -3.31 54.96 90.71
N GLY A 73 -2.43 54.41 91.55
CA GLY A 73 -2.71 54.02 92.94
C GLY A 73 -1.44 53.59 93.69
N THR A 74 -1.54 53.20 94.94
CA THR A 74 -0.40 53.07 95.89
C THR A 74 0.35 51.73 95.83
N ILE A 75 0.02 50.83 94.90
CA ILE A 75 0.60 49.47 94.85
C ILE A 75 1.68 49.40 93.77
N GLU A 76 2.89 48.97 94.13
CA GLU A 76 4.00 48.73 93.21
C GLU A 76 3.96 47.30 92.64
N THR A 77 2.98 46.99 91.78
CA THR A 77 3.02 45.72 91.03
C THR A 77 4.23 45.74 90.09
N ARG A 78 5.06 44.68 90.09
CA ARG A 78 6.21 44.59 89.18
C ARG A 78 5.99 43.70 87.98
N ALA A 79 5.13 42.69 88.08
CA ALA A 79 4.77 41.82 86.97
C ALA A 79 3.42 41.14 87.21
N PHE A 80 2.85 40.54 86.16
CA PHE A 80 1.76 39.56 86.31
C PHE A 80 2.16 38.23 85.70
N LYS A 81 1.65 37.16 86.32
CA LYS A 81 1.71 35.80 85.77
C LYS A 81 0.30 35.25 85.67
N PHE A 82 0.01 34.57 84.56
CA PHE A 82 -1.21 33.82 84.36
C PHE A 82 -0.87 32.38 84.01
N THR A 83 -1.60 31.41 84.52
CA THR A 83 -1.47 30.00 84.13
C THR A 83 -2.86 29.47 83.81
N THR A 84 -3.03 28.86 82.65
CA THR A 84 -4.33 28.30 82.25
C THR A 84 -4.72 27.18 83.19
N GLU A 85 -6.03 27.07 83.48
CA GLU A 85 -6.58 25.97 84.28
C GLU A 85 -6.90 24.74 83.40
N VAL A 86 -6.87 24.92 82.08
CA VAL A 86 -7.19 23.90 81.07
C VAL A 86 -5.91 23.32 80.49
N LYS A 87 -5.86 21.98 80.34
CA LYS A 87 -4.70 21.26 79.77
C LYS A 87 -4.58 21.50 78.24
N PRO A 88 -3.35 21.60 77.69
CA PRO A 88 -2.07 21.68 78.40
C PRO A 88 -1.95 23.00 79.17
N LEU A 89 -1.45 22.93 80.42
CA LEU A 89 -1.24 24.11 81.25
C LEU A 89 -0.20 25.01 80.56
N LYS A 90 -0.59 26.24 80.23
CA LYS A 90 0.28 27.25 79.64
C LYS A 90 0.43 28.42 80.60
N SER A 91 1.66 28.89 80.76
CA SER A 91 1.96 30.06 81.57
C SER A 91 2.24 31.25 80.66
N PHE A 92 1.69 32.41 81.02
CA PHE A 92 1.84 33.66 80.30
C PHE A 92 2.40 34.72 81.24
N ALA A 93 3.49 35.34 80.83
CA ALA A 93 4.19 36.40 81.55
C ALA A 93 3.72 37.77 81.06
N PHE A 94 3.45 38.68 81.98
CA PHE A 94 3.15 40.09 81.69
C PHE A 94 4.19 40.95 82.41
N ALA A 95 5.02 41.63 81.63
CA ALA A 95 6.19 42.36 82.12
C ALA A 95 5.93 43.88 82.11
N PRO A 96 6.53 44.64 83.01
CA PRO A 96 6.23 46.06 83.19
C PRO A 96 6.70 46.89 81.99
N PHE A 97 5.90 47.86 81.57
CA PHE A 97 6.15 48.74 80.44
C PHE A 97 5.54 50.12 80.73
N LYS A 98 6.31 51.18 80.47
CA LYS A 98 5.82 52.56 80.59
C LYS A 98 5.15 52.99 79.30
N ASP A 99 3.86 53.29 79.39
CA ASP A 99 3.16 53.90 78.25
C ASP A 99 3.62 55.35 78.03
N SER A 100 3.18 55.96 76.92
CA SER A 100 3.55 57.34 76.56
C SER A 100 3.11 58.40 77.56
N ALA A 101 2.16 58.06 78.45
CA ALA A 101 1.69 58.91 79.54
C ALA A 101 2.43 58.64 80.87
N GLY A 102 3.43 57.75 80.87
CA GLY A 102 4.22 57.37 82.04
C GLY A 102 3.52 56.39 82.98
N ASN A 103 2.35 55.86 82.61
CA ASN A 103 1.65 54.87 83.42
C ASN A 103 2.34 53.52 83.31
N THR A 104 2.35 52.77 84.42
CA THR A 104 2.82 51.38 84.42
C THR A 104 1.73 50.50 83.83
N THR A 105 2.06 49.90 82.69
CA THR A 105 1.27 48.87 82.02
C THR A 105 2.07 47.59 82.00
N PHE A 106 1.41 46.45 81.80
CA PHE A 106 2.08 45.17 81.77
C PHE A 106 1.79 44.52 80.43
N TRP A 107 2.82 44.46 79.59
CA TRP A 107 2.75 43.87 78.26
C TRP A 107 2.88 42.37 78.36
N GLN A 108 2.00 41.63 77.69
CA GLN A 108 2.16 40.17 77.58
C GLN A 108 3.37 39.83 76.72
N VAL A 109 4.35 39.16 77.31
CA VAL A 109 5.52 38.66 76.58
C VAL A 109 5.07 37.51 75.66
N PRO A 110 5.24 37.61 74.33
CA PRO A 110 4.79 36.61 73.36
C PRO A 110 5.32 35.22 73.72
N SER A 111 4.47 34.21 73.71
CA SER A 111 4.82 32.81 74.03
C SER A 111 3.86 31.82 73.38
N ASP A 112 2.57 32.16 73.35
CA ASP A 112 1.55 31.56 72.49
C ASP A 112 0.29 32.45 72.51
N THR A 113 0.38 33.61 71.85
CA THR A 113 -0.67 34.63 71.94
C THR A 113 -1.99 34.11 71.37
N ALA A 114 -1.93 33.23 70.36
CA ALA A 114 -3.10 32.56 69.80
C ALA A 114 -3.83 31.68 70.83
N ALA A 115 -3.10 30.88 71.61
CA ALA A 115 -3.70 30.09 72.69
C ALA A 115 -4.30 30.97 73.79
N LEU A 116 -3.65 32.09 74.11
CA LEU A 116 -4.15 33.06 75.09
C LEU A 116 -5.46 33.72 74.62
N ILE A 117 -5.53 34.19 73.37
CA ILE A 117 -6.77 34.74 72.79
C ILE A 117 -7.87 33.68 72.77
N SER A 118 -7.55 32.44 72.38
CA SER A 118 -8.50 31.33 72.41
C SER A 118 -9.03 31.06 73.82
N TYR A 119 -8.17 31.12 74.84
CA TYR A 119 -8.57 31.03 76.25
C TYR A 119 -9.53 32.17 76.61
N LEU A 120 -9.18 33.41 76.27
CA LEU A 120 -10.01 34.58 76.55
C LEU A 120 -11.40 34.48 75.92
N LYS A 121 -11.52 33.87 74.73
CA LYS A 121 -12.83 33.66 74.07
C LYS A 121 -13.67 32.55 74.71
N ARG A 122 -13.05 31.51 75.26
CA ARG A 122 -13.76 30.28 75.68
C ARG A 122 -14.10 30.26 77.16
N GLU A 123 -13.26 30.86 78.00
CA GLU A 123 -13.40 30.77 79.45
C GLU A 123 -14.22 31.91 80.04
N THR A 124 -14.65 31.76 81.29
CA THR A 124 -15.48 32.77 81.99
C THR A 124 -14.69 33.70 82.90
N ARG A 125 -13.44 33.34 83.22
CA ARG A 125 -12.57 34.11 84.13
C ARG A 125 -11.11 34.09 83.68
N PHE A 126 -10.41 35.19 83.91
CA PHE A 126 -8.97 35.31 83.72
C PHE A 126 -8.32 35.75 85.03
N MET A 127 -7.61 34.81 85.67
CA MET A 127 -6.96 35.05 86.97
C MET A 127 -5.49 35.43 86.76
N ALA A 128 -5.21 36.73 86.76
CA ALA A 128 -3.84 37.23 86.71
C ALA A 128 -3.28 37.38 88.13
N PHE A 129 -2.11 36.81 88.40
CA PHE A 129 -1.44 36.94 89.68
C PHE A 129 -0.43 38.08 89.61
N ALA A 130 -0.76 39.21 90.25
CA ALA A 130 0.15 40.33 90.45
C ALA A 130 1.31 39.88 91.35
N GLN A 131 2.53 40.04 90.87
CA GLN A 131 3.76 39.73 91.60
C GLN A 131 4.31 41.03 92.19
N ILE A 132 4.31 41.10 93.52
CA ILE A 132 4.82 42.25 94.28
C ILE A 132 6.14 41.83 94.95
N PRO A 133 7.26 42.52 94.70
CA PRO A 133 8.52 42.20 95.37
C PRO A 133 8.39 42.41 96.87
N ASN A 134 8.85 41.45 97.67
CA ASN A 134 8.82 41.55 99.11
C ASN A 134 10.23 41.29 99.69
N GLY A 135 11.21 42.10 99.28
CA GLY A 135 12.61 41.93 99.67
C GLY A 135 13.14 40.51 99.34
N ALA A 136 13.82 39.89 100.31
CA ALA A 136 14.35 38.52 100.18
C ALA A 136 13.31 37.39 100.44
N ALA A 137 12.05 37.73 100.73
CA ALA A 137 10.97 36.76 100.93
C ALA A 137 10.27 36.43 99.60
N ALA A 138 9.59 35.28 99.54
CA ALA A 138 8.80 34.88 98.37
C ALA A 138 7.82 36.01 97.96
N PRO A 139 7.72 36.35 96.67
CA PRO A 139 6.91 37.46 96.22
C PRO A 139 5.45 37.28 96.66
N THR A 140 4.88 38.32 97.25
CA THR A 140 3.47 38.30 97.65
C THR A 140 2.64 38.31 96.37
N THR A 141 1.83 37.28 96.17
CA THR A 141 0.97 37.18 94.99
C THR A 141 -0.43 37.69 95.33
N LYS A 142 -0.93 38.64 94.54
CA LYS A 142 -2.32 39.12 94.63
C LYS A 142 -3.06 38.71 93.37
N ALA A 143 -4.11 37.91 93.50
CA ALA A 143 -4.92 37.51 92.36
C ALA A 143 -5.87 38.64 91.93
N VAL A 144 -5.91 38.93 90.64
CA VAL A 144 -6.86 39.83 89.99
C VAL A 144 -7.73 38.98 89.06
N ASP A 145 -9.03 38.90 89.37
CA ASP A 145 -10.01 38.09 88.65
C ASP A 145 -10.78 38.94 87.62
N PHE A 146 -10.34 38.92 86.38
CA PHE A 146 -11.06 39.60 85.30
C PHE A 146 -12.22 38.71 84.82
N SER A 147 -13.41 39.31 84.67
CA SER A 147 -14.56 38.63 84.07
C SER A 147 -14.33 38.49 82.57
N LEU A 148 -14.48 37.27 82.03
CA LEU A 148 -14.48 37.03 80.59
C LEU A 148 -15.92 36.94 80.03
N ARG A 149 -16.93 37.29 80.82
CA ARG A 149 -18.31 37.31 80.32
C ARG A 149 -18.46 38.39 79.24
N GLY A 150 -18.71 37.95 78.02
CA GLY A 150 -18.84 38.83 76.85
C GLY A 150 -17.57 38.96 76.01
N SER A 151 -16.43 38.44 76.48
CA SER A 151 -15.14 38.52 75.78
C SER A 151 -15.19 37.98 74.36
N SER A 152 -15.81 36.80 74.12
CA SER A 152 -15.89 36.21 72.79
C SER A 152 -16.56 37.15 71.79
N ALA A 153 -17.72 37.72 72.14
CA ALA A 153 -18.47 38.59 71.26
C ALA A 153 -17.71 39.89 70.96
N VAL A 154 -17.02 40.44 71.95
CA VAL A 154 -16.20 41.66 71.78
C VAL A 154 -14.94 41.36 70.96
N ILE A 155 -14.28 40.22 71.15
CA ILE A 155 -13.13 39.78 70.34
C ILE A 155 -13.55 39.47 68.89
N ASP A 156 -14.73 38.87 68.69
CA ASP A 156 -15.29 38.67 67.35
C ASP A 156 -15.63 40.00 66.66
N ALA A 157 -16.16 40.98 67.42
CA ALA A 157 -16.35 42.34 66.94
C ALA A 157 -15.01 43.02 66.59
N LEU A 158 -13.98 42.85 67.42
CA LEU A 158 -12.62 43.34 67.15
C LEU A 158 -12.08 42.79 65.82
N ILE A 159 -12.23 41.49 65.57
CA ILE A 159 -11.84 40.85 64.30
C ILE A 159 -12.60 41.44 63.12
N ALA A 160 -13.92 41.54 63.25
CA ALA A 160 -14.80 41.94 62.16
C ALA A 160 -14.65 43.42 61.80
N GLN A 161 -14.55 44.29 62.80
CA GLN A 161 -14.51 45.75 62.63
C GLN A 161 -13.08 46.25 62.38
N CYS A 162 -12.09 45.69 63.06
CA CYS A 162 -10.75 46.28 63.11
C CYS A 162 -9.67 45.47 62.40
N ASN A 163 -9.82 44.14 62.29
CA ASN A 163 -8.84 43.28 61.63
C ASN A 163 -9.21 42.86 60.20
N LYS A 164 -10.15 43.56 59.55
CA LYS A 164 -10.64 43.22 58.20
C LYS A 164 -11.09 41.75 58.08
N LYS A 165 -11.68 41.19 59.16
CA LYS A 165 -12.08 39.77 59.28
C LYS A 165 -10.92 38.76 59.22
N GLN A 166 -9.67 39.20 59.31
CA GLN A 166 -8.54 38.30 59.47
C GLN A 166 -8.50 37.77 60.91
N ALA A 167 -8.10 36.51 61.08
CA ALA A 167 -7.90 35.95 62.41
C ALA A 167 -6.81 36.73 63.15
N LEU A 168 -6.92 36.82 64.48
CA LEU A 168 -5.92 37.48 65.33
C LEU A 168 -4.67 36.60 65.53
N ASP A 169 -4.66 35.37 65.02
CA ASP A 169 -3.57 34.44 65.24
C ASP A 169 -2.41 34.67 64.25
N ARG A 170 -1.24 34.98 64.82
CA ARG A 170 0.05 34.96 64.11
C ARG A 170 0.91 33.79 64.59
N SER A 171 0.25 32.68 64.93
CA SER A 171 0.83 31.52 65.60
C SER A 171 2.07 30.97 64.88
N ALA A 172 2.06 30.90 63.56
CA ALA A 172 3.20 30.40 62.79
C ALA A 172 4.46 31.28 62.92
N PHE A 173 4.30 32.62 62.93
CA PHE A 173 5.45 33.51 63.12
C PHE A 173 5.96 33.41 64.56
N GLU A 174 5.07 33.52 65.56
CA GLU A 174 5.46 33.43 66.97
C GLU A 174 6.17 32.11 67.28
N GLN A 175 5.66 30.97 66.82
CA GLN A 175 6.29 29.67 67.01
C GLN A 175 7.69 29.57 66.40
N SER A 176 7.92 30.26 65.27
CA SER A 176 9.23 30.26 64.61
C SER A 176 10.21 31.29 65.21
N PHE A 177 9.69 32.39 65.77
CA PHE A 177 10.47 33.53 66.23
C PHE A 177 10.76 33.47 67.74
N VAL A 178 9.75 33.19 68.54
CA VAL A 178 9.81 33.23 70.01
C VAL A 178 10.47 31.95 70.54
N PRO A 179 11.52 32.05 71.38
CA PRO A 179 12.15 30.89 71.99
C PRO A 179 11.20 30.15 72.93
N THR A 180 11.30 28.82 72.99
CA THR A 180 10.46 28.00 73.87
C THR A 180 10.64 28.32 75.35
N GLN A 181 11.80 28.88 75.74
CA GLN A 181 12.15 29.29 77.11
C GLN A 181 11.22 30.40 77.64
N VAL A 182 10.56 31.15 76.76
CA VAL A 182 9.66 32.24 77.18
C VAL A 182 8.44 31.71 77.93
N ALA A 183 7.99 30.48 77.67
CA ALA A 183 6.88 29.86 78.39
C ALA A 183 7.19 29.65 79.90
N SER A 184 8.47 29.58 80.26
CA SER A 184 8.96 29.47 81.65
C SER A 184 9.53 30.79 82.20
N LEU A 185 9.39 31.90 81.48
CA LEU A 185 9.96 33.18 81.86
C LEU A 185 9.42 33.68 83.21
N ASP A 186 10.34 34.09 84.09
CA ASP A 186 9.99 34.81 85.30
C ASP A 186 9.87 36.30 85.00
N ALA A 187 8.63 36.77 84.92
CA ALA A 187 8.31 38.15 84.58
C ALA A 187 8.90 39.18 85.56
N LEU A 188 9.22 38.78 86.80
CA LEU A 188 9.84 39.66 87.80
C LEU A 188 11.28 40.07 87.44
N LYS A 189 11.95 39.30 86.58
CA LYS A 189 13.32 39.62 86.15
C LYS A 189 13.37 40.64 85.02
N LEU A 190 12.22 40.92 84.40
CA LEU A 190 12.08 41.95 83.38
C LEU A 190 11.77 43.29 84.02
N ASP A 191 12.67 44.25 83.83
CA ASP A 191 12.42 45.65 84.10
C ASP A 191 11.75 46.33 82.89
N GLU A 192 11.42 47.61 83.04
CA GLU A 192 10.72 48.40 82.03
C GLU A 192 11.55 48.56 80.74
N GLU A 193 12.87 48.71 80.87
CA GLU A 193 13.78 48.90 79.74
C GLU A 193 13.91 47.62 78.92
N LYS A 194 14.16 46.48 79.56
CA LYS A 194 14.24 45.18 78.90
C LYS A 194 12.92 44.78 78.27
N THR A 195 11.79 45.09 78.91
CA THR A 195 10.47 44.82 78.34
C THR A 195 10.23 45.68 77.10
N ALA A 196 10.57 46.97 77.16
CA ALA A 196 10.49 47.84 75.99
C ALA A 196 11.40 47.38 74.84
N GLN A 197 12.60 46.90 75.16
CA GLN A 197 13.54 46.34 74.19
C GLN A 197 12.99 45.06 73.55
N LEU A 198 12.48 44.10 74.34
CA LEU A 198 11.86 42.87 73.83
C LEU A 198 10.67 43.17 72.92
N ARG A 199 9.78 44.08 73.34
CA ARG A 199 8.64 44.51 72.54
C ARG A 199 9.08 45.14 71.23
N SER A 200 10.06 46.04 71.27
CA SER A 200 10.60 46.70 70.07
C SER A 200 11.18 45.68 69.08
N ILE A 201 11.99 44.73 69.57
CA ILE A 201 12.57 43.66 68.74
C ILE A 201 11.48 42.77 68.12
N TYR A 202 10.50 42.36 68.93
CA TYR A 202 9.38 41.53 68.47
C TYR A 202 8.56 42.24 67.38
N MET A 203 8.17 43.49 67.62
CA MET A 203 7.39 44.30 66.68
C MET A 203 8.18 44.60 65.40
N GLY A 204 9.48 44.86 65.52
CA GLY A 204 10.38 45.02 64.37
C GLY A 204 10.45 43.75 63.51
N ALA A 205 10.61 42.58 64.14
CA ALA A 205 10.65 41.31 63.42
C ALA A 205 9.34 40.97 62.70
N LEU A 206 8.20 41.28 63.31
CA LEU A 206 6.88 41.14 62.69
C LEU A 206 6.72 42.02 61.46
N ALA A 207 7.09 43.29 61.55
CA ALA A 207 7.05 44.22 60.43
C ALA A 207 7.93 43.70 59.26
N THR A 208 9.15 43.24 59.57
CA THR A 208 10.05 42.63 58.58
C THR A 208 9.44 41.37 57.96
N ASN A 209 8.77 40.53 58.73
CA ASN A 209 8.11 39.32 58.22
C ASN A 209 6.90 39.65 57.32
N ALA A 210 6.15 40.70 57.62
CA ALA A 210 5.09 41.20 56.75
C ALA A 210 5.66 41.70 55.41
N GLN A 211 6.78 42.43 55.43
CA GLN A 211 7.49 42.86 54.22
C GLN A 211 7.98 41.66 53.40
N LYS A 212 8.60 40.66 54.03
CA LYS A 212 9.00 39.41 53.38
C LYS A 212 7.83 38.74 52.66
N THR A 213 6.68 38.65 53.31
CA THR A 213 5.47 38.06 52.71
C THR A 213 5.00 38.85 51.47
N LYS A 214 5.06 40.17 51.52
CA LYS A 214 4.74 41.03 50.37
C LYS A 214 5.72 40.82 49.20
N LEU A 215 7.01 40.71 49.49
CA LEU A 215 8.03 40.41 48.48
C LEU A 215 7.80 39.02 47.85
N GLN A 216 7.43 38.01 48.64
CA GLN A 216 7.06 36.69 48.12
C GLN A 216 5.85 36.75 47.18
N GLN A 217 4.83 37.56 47.50
CA GLN A 217 3.69 37.78 46.61
C GLN A 217 4.11 38.51 45.32
N GLN A 218 5.01 39.49 45.41
CA GLN A 218 5.57 40.17 44.24
C GLN A 218 6.35 39.20 43.35
N LEU A 219 7.13 38.28 43.93
CA LEU A 219 7.85 37.24 43.19
C LEU A 219 6.87 36.32 42.44
N VAL A 220 5.78 35.89 43.08
CA VAL A 220 4.74 35.08 42.44
C VAL A 220 4.05 35.84 41.30
N ALA A 221 3.73 37.12 41.51
CA ALA A 221 3.14 37.96 40.47
C ALA A 221 4.08 38.16 39.27
N LEU A 222 5.36 38.39 39.54
CA LEU A 222 6.41 38.51 38.52
C LEU A 222 6.55 37.21 37.71
N ASN A 223 6.64 36.06 38.39
CA ASN A 223 6.67 34.75 37.73
C ASN A 223 5.44 34.53 36.84
N THR A 224 4.26 34.96 37.30
CA THR A 224 3.00 34.85 36.54
C THR A 224 3.02 35.75 35.31
N GLN A 225 3.53 36.98 35.44
CA GLN A 225 3.64 37.95 34.34
C GLN A 225 4.50 37.42 33.19
N TYR A 226 5.61 36.73 33.51
CA TYR A 226 6.57 36.21 32.52
C TYR A 226 6.39 34.73 32.18
N ALA A 227 5.38 34.06 32.75
CA ALA A 227 5.15 32.62 32.56
C ALA A 227 5.00 32.23 31.08
N LYS A 228 4.37 33.09 30.27
CA LYS A 228 4.19 32.84 28.82
C LYS A 228 5.53 32.80 28.09
N GLN A 229 6.40 33.78 28.32
CA GLN A 229 7.72 33.88 27.70
C GLN A 229 8.62 32.70 28.14
N ILE A 230 8.57 32.32 29.41
CA ILE A 230 9.32 31.16 29.94
C ILE A 230 8.86 29.86 29.25
N GLN A 231 7.55 29.65 29.14
CA GLN A 231 7.00 28.47 28.45
C GLN A 231 7.32 28.47 26.95
N GLU A 232 7.28 29.63 26.30
CA GLU A 232 7.65 29.78 24.90
C GLU A 232 9.13 29.46 24.68
N LEU A 233 10.02 29.98 25.54
CA LEU A 233 11.45 29.68 25.48
C LEU A 233 11.69 28.17 25.59
N ALA A 234 11.05 27.49 26.56
CA ALA A 234 11.16 26.04 26.71
C ALA A 234 10.71 25.27 25.45
N LYS A 235 9.62 25.72 24.80
CA LYS A 235 9.15 25.14 23.53
C LYS A 235 10.13 25.39 22.37
N VAL A 236 10.67 26.60 22.27
CA VAL A 236 11.66 26.98 21.26
C VAL A 236 12.93 26.14 21.44
N THR A 237 13.42 25.96 22.66
CA THR A 237 14.55 25.08 22.97
C THR A 237 14.27 23.63 22.57
N GLY A 238 13.11 23.08 22.93
CA GLY A 238 12.74 21.72 22.52
C GLY A 238 12.61 21.55 21.00
N THR A 239 12.13 22.58 20.30
CA THR A 239 12.08 22.60 18.82
C THR A 239 13.49 22.62 18.22
N LEU A 240 14.39 23.42 18.80
CA LEU A 240 15.79 23.48 18.38
C LEU A 240 16.49 22.13 18.56
N ASP A 241 16.27 21.45 19.68
CA ASP A 241 16.79 20.09 19.94
C ASP A 241 16.27 19.10 18.91
N GLN A 242 14.97 19.14 18.58
CA GLN A 242 14.39 18.27 17.57
C GLN A 242 15.01 18.52 16.18
N LEU A 243 15.12 19.78 15.75
CA LEU A 243 15.68 20.12 14.45
C LEU A 243 17.17 19.72 14.35
N THR A 244 17.95 20.01 15.38
CA THR A 244 19.41 19.82 15.38
C THR A 244 19.82 18.36 15.63
N GLN A 245 19.26 17.70 16.64
CA GLN A 245 19.71 16.37 17.06
C GLN A 245 19.00 15.24 16.32
N LYS A 246 17.80 15.47 15.78
CA LYS A 246 17.01 14.42 15.13
C LYS A 246 16.90 14.63 13.63
N GLU A 247 16.30 15.74 13.19
CA GLU A 247 16.00 15.94 11.76
C GLU A 247 17.28 16.14 10.93
N LEU A 248 18.17 17.04 11.36
CA LEU A 248 19.42 17.31 10.66
C LEU A 248 20.33 16.08 10.61
N VAL A 249 20.50 15.38 11.74
CA VAL A 249 21.29 14.14 11.82
C VAL A 249 20.72 13.05 10.91
N THR A 250 19.39 12.88 10.89
CA THR A 250 18.74 11.90 10.01
C THR A 250 19.00 12.20 8.53
N LEU A 251 18.85 13.46 8.12
CA LEU A 251 19.11 13.89 6.75
C LEU A 251 20.59 13.75 6.37
N GLN A 252 21.52 14.02 7.29
CA GLN A 252 22.96 13.81 7.07
C GLN A 252 23.30 12.33 6.88
N ASN A 253 22.69 11.43 7.65
CA ASN A 253 22.86 9.98 7.47
C ASN A 253 22.28 9.49 6.14
N GLN A 254 21.12 10.03 5.73
CA GLN A 254 20.54 9.75 4.41
C GLN A 254 21.46 10.23 3.28
N LYS A 255 22.01 11.45 3.40
CA LYS A 255 23.00 12.00 2.46
C LYS A 255 24.22 11.09 2.32
N ALA A 256 24.84 10.69 3.44
CA ALA A 256 26.00 9.80 3.44
C ALA A 256 25.69 8.45 2.77
N THR A 257 24.50 7.90 3.02
CA THR A 257 24.05 6.64 2.41
C THR A 257 23.91 6.77 0.88
N ILE A 258 23.29 7.86 0.40
CA ILE A 258 23.15 8.11 -1.04
C ILE A 258 24.52 8.30 -1.70
N GLN A 259 25.43 9.05 -1.06
CA GLN A 259 26.80 9.24 -1.54
C GLN A 259 27.56 7.91 -1.66
N ALA A 260 27.44 7.02 -0.66
CA ALA A 260 28.06 5.69 -0.73
C ALA A 260 27.50 4.84 -1.89
N LYS A 261 26.18 4.91 -2.15
CA LYS A 261 25.57 4.24 -3.31
C LYS A 261 26.09 4.79 -4.64
N ILE A 262 26.24 6.11 -4.76
CA ILE A 262 26.81 6.75 -5.96
C ILE A 262 28.24 6.26 -6.20
N ALA A 263 29.11 6.27 -5.18
CA ALA A 263 30.49 5.80 -5.30
C ALA A 263 30.58 4.31 -5.70
N SER A 264 29.68 3.47 -5.16
CA SER A 264 29.59 2.07 -5.56
C SER A 264 29.18 1.91 -7.03
N LEU A 265 28.18 2.67 -7.48
CA LEU A 265 27.75 2.65 -8.89
C LEU A 265 28.83 3.16 -9.84
N GLU A 266 29.61 4.17 -9.44
CA GLU A 266 30.76 4.65 -10.22
C GLU A 266 31.82 3.56 -10.39
N THR A 267 32.11 2.80 -9.34
CA THR A 267 33.02 1.65 -9.38
C THR A 267 32.49 0.55 -10.32
N GLN A 268 31.19 0.25 -10.25
CA GLN A 268 30.55 -0.72 -11.15
C GLN A 268 30.61 -0.28 -12.62
N ILE A 269 30.32 1.01 -12.90
CA ILE A 269 30.39 1.57 -14.26
C ILE A 269 31.81 1.47 -14.81
N ALA A 270 32.83 1.78 -13.99
CA ALA A 270 34.23 1.66 -14.40
C ALA A 270 34.63 0.20 -14.68
N SER A 271 34.20 -0.75 -13.84
CA SER A 271 34.42 -2.18 -14.06
C SER A 271 33.73 -2.69 -15.32
N GLN A 272 32.47 -2.30 -15.56
CA GLN A 272 31.72 -2.64 -16.77
C GLN A 272 32.38 -2.03 -18.01
N GLN A 273 32.89 -0.81 -17.94
CA GLN A 273 33.66 -0.20 -19.04
C GLN A 273 34.92 -0.99 -19.36
N ALA A 274 35.69 -1.42 -18.36
CA ALA A 274 36.87 -2.24 -18.58
C ALA A 274 36.52 -3.60 -19.21
N ALA A 275 35.42 -4.23 -18.77
CA ALA A 275 34.93 -5.47 -19.36
C ALA A 275 34.48 -5.31 -20.82
N ILE A 276 33.81 -4.21 -21.17
CA ILE A 276 33.46 -3.88 -22.56
C ILE A 276 34.73 -3.76 -23.39
N SER A 277 35.74 -2.99 -22.96
CA SER A 277 36.98 -2.83 -23.70
C SER A 277 37.76 -4.14 -23.88
N ALA A 278 37.73 -5.04 -22.88
CA ALA A 278 38.29 -6.38 -23.04
C ALA A 278 37.52 -7.19 -24.10
N LYS A 279 36.18 -7.14 -24.09
CA LYS A 279 35.34 -7.83 -25.08
C LYS A 279 35.49 -7.25 -26.48
N GLU A 280 35.71 -5.94 -26.63
CA GLU A 280 36.04 -5.31 -27.91
C GLU A 280 37.31 -5.91 -28.52
N ALA A 281 38.36 -6.09 -27.71
CA ALA A 281 39.59 -6.74 -28.15
C ALA A 281 39.37 -8.21 -28.55
N GLU A 282 38.58 -8.98 -27.77
CA GLU A 282 38.21 -10.36 -28.11
C GLU A 282 37.45 -10.44 -29.44
N ILE A 283 36.52 -9.52 -29.70
CA ILE A 283 35.77 -9.47 -30.97
C ILE A 283 36.69 -9.15 -32.14
N VAL A 284 37.63 -8.21 -31.99
CA VAL A 284 38.61 -7.90 -33.03
C VAL A 284 39.43 -9.14 -33.38
N GLN A 285 39.91 -9.88 -32.38
CA GLN A 285 40.64 -11.13 -32.60
C GLN A 285 39.76 -12.22 -33.24
N ALA A 286 38.51 -12.36 -32.81
CA ALA A 286 37.57 -13.33 -33.36
C ALA A 286 37.24 -13.02 -34.84
N ASN A 287 37.07 -11.75 -35.20
CA ASN A 287 36.89 -11.33 -36.59
C ASN A 287 38.13 -11.65 -37.43
N ALA A 288 39.34 -11.38 -36.91
CA ALA A 288 40.57 -11.74 -37.61
C ALA A 288 40.69 -13.25 -37.86
N ASN A 289 40.28 -14.08 -36.89
CA ASN A 289 40.24 -15.53 -37.04
C ASN A 289 39.20 -15.98 -38.09
N TYR A 290 38.01 -15.35 -38.08
CA TYR A 290 36.98 -15.59 -39.08
C TYR A 290 37.47 -15.23 -40.50
N ASP A 291 38.07 -14.05 -40.66
CA ASP A 291 38.60 -13.59 -41.95
C ASP A 291 39.72 -14.52 -42.46
N ALA A 292 40.59 -14.99 -41.55
CA ALA A 292 41.62 -15.96 -41.89
C ALA A 292 41.02 -17.30 -42.35
N ALA A 293 40.02 -17.83 -41.64
CA ALA A 293 39.32 -19.05 -42.03
C ALA A 293 38.60 -18.89 -43.38
N TRP A 294 37.93 -17.74 -43.58
CA TRP A 294 37.22 -17.43 -44.81
C TRP A 294 38.17 -17.33 -46.00
N LYS A 295 39.32 -16.67 -45.84
CA LYS A 295 40.35 -16.57 -46.88
C LYS A 295 40.85 -17.94 -47.35
N VAL A 296 40.89 -18.92 -46.46
CA VAL A 296 41.27 -20.31 -46.78
C VAL A 296 40.14 -21.07 -47.49
N LEU A 297 38.88 -20.84 -47.12
CA LEU A 297 37.72 -21.51 -47.74
C LEU A 297 37.36 -20.93 -49.12
N ALA A 298 37.38 -19.60 -49.25
CA ALA A 298 36.82 -18.86 -50.38
C ALA A 298 37.23 -19.35 -51.78
N PRO A 299 38.50 -19.74 -52.04
CA PRO A 299 38.90 -20.23 -53.37
C PRO A 299 38.20 -21.53 -53.80
N PHE A 300 37.69 -22.32 -52.86
CA PHE A 300 37.12 -23.65 -53.11
C PHE A 300 35.59 -23.64 -53.23
N GLU A 301 34.93 -22.55 -52.81
CA GLU A 301 33.48 -22.51 -52.68
C GLU A 301 32.74 -22.59 -54.02
N THR A 302 33.24 -21.88 -55.04
CA THR A 302 32.64 -21.89 -56.38
C THR A 302 32.68 -23.28 -56.99
N GLU A 303 33.81 -23.98 -56.88
CA GLU A 303 33.99 -25.30 -57.49
C GLU A 303 33.23 -26.38 -56.72
N HIS A 304 33.24 -26.32 -55.38
CA HIS A 304 32.39 -27.18 -54.55
C HIS A 304 30.92 -27.03 -54.94
N LYS A 305 30.43 -25.79 -55.07
CA LYS A 305 29.04 -25.52 -55.48
C LYS A 305 28.75 -26.09 -56.87
N ARG A 306 29.64 -25.88 -57.85
CA ARG A 306 29.49 -26.43 -59.20
C ARG A 306 29.39 -27.95 -59.20
N LEU A 307 30.22 -28.64 -58.42
CA LEU A 307 30.19 -30.10 -58.28
C LEU A 307 28.92 -30.58 -57.59
N ALA A 308 28.47 -29.91 -56.53
CA ALA A 308 27.20 -30.20 -55.86
C ALA A 308 26.00 -30.03 -56.79
N ASP A 309 25.95 -28.94 -57.56
CA ASP A 309 24.91 -28.68 -58.57
C ASP A 309 24.90 -29.77 -59.66
N ASN A 310 26.08 -30.20 -60.12
CA ASN A 310 26.21 -31.29 -61.09
C ASN A 310 25.66 -32.63 -60.56
N VAL A 311 25.89 -32.95 -59.29
CA VAL A 311 25.30 -34.13 -58.64
C VAL A 311 23.78 -34.01 -58.62
N GLN A 312 23.25 -32.83 -58.28
CA GLN A 312 21.80 -32.61 -58.23
C GLN A 312 21.14 -32.74 -59.62
N ILE A 313 21.77 -32.21 -60.67
CA ILE A 313 21.30 -32.38 -62.06
C ILE A 313 21.21 -33.86 -62.42
N SER A 314 22.26 -34.64 -62.16
CA SER A 314 22.25 -36.07 -62.51
C SER A 314 21.24 -36.87 -61.69
N ARG A 315 20.95 -36.47 -60.44
CA ARG A 315 19.85 -37.05 -59.65
C ARG A 315 18.49 -36.79 -60.31
N ASN A 316 18.28 -35.60 -60.85
CA ASN A 316 17.07 -35.26 -61.60
C ASN A 316 16.94 -36.07 -62.90
N ASP A 317 18.06 -36.34 -63.60
CA ASP A 317 18.08 -37.18 -64.81
C ASP A 317 17.70 -38.64 -64.50
N VAL A 318 18.19 -39.18 -63.38
CA VAL A 318 17.80 -40.51 -62.88
C VAL A 318 16.30 -40.55 -62.62
N ALA A 319 15.76 -39.58 -61.87
CA ALA A 319 14.33 -39.51 -61.57
C ALA A 319 13.47 -39.43 -62.84
N SER A 320 13.90 -38.62 -63.82
CA SER A 320 13.21 -38.47 -65.11
C SER A 320 13.21 -39.77 -65.92
N SER A 321 14.35 -40.47 -65.96
CA SER A 321 14.49 -41.75 -66.66
C SER A 321 13.68 -42.86 -65.99
N GLN A 322 13.62 -42.89 -64.66
CA GLN A 322 12.77 -43.82 -63.89
C GLN A 322 11.29 -43.62 -64.20
N LYS A 323 10.83 -42.36 -64.23
CA LYS A 323 9.46 -42.03 -64.59
C LYS A 323 9.12 -42.52 -66.00
N ARG A 324 9.98 -42.22 -66.98
CA ARG A 324 9.77 -42.66 -68.37
C ARG A 324 9.74 -44.18 -68.51
N LEU A 325 10.56 -44.91 -67.76
CA LEU A 325 10.55 -46.37 -67.76
C LEU A 325 9.22 -46.91 -67.20
N ALA A 326 8.75 -46.36 -66.07
CA ALA A 326 7.46 -46.71 -65.49
C ALA A 326 6.29 -46.42 -66.45
N ASP A 327 6.33 -45.29 -67.17
CA ASP A 327 5.32 -44.94 -68.16
C ASP A 327 5.30 -45.93 -69.33
N ILE A 328 6.47 -46.34 -69.85
CA ILE A 328 6.58 -47.36 -70.89
C ILE A 328 6.05 -48.70 -70.41
N ASP A 329 6.42 -49.15 -69.21
CA ASP A 329 5.95 -50.42 -68.65
C ASP A 329 4.42 -50.42 -68.46
N ALA A 330 3.83 -49.31 -68.01
CA ALA A 330 2.38 -49.14 -67.93
C ALA A 330 1.72 -49.19 -69.32
N GLN A 331 2.28 -48.52 -70.33
CA GLN A 331 1.79 -48.56 -71.70
C GLN A 331 1.88 -49.96 -72.32
N ILE A 332 2.95 -50.71 -72.07
CA ILE A 332 3.11 -52.10 -72.49
C ILE A 332 2.01 -52.96 -71.89
N SER A 333 1.75 -52.83 -70.59
CA SER A 333 0.69 -53.59 -69.89
C SER A 333 -0.71 -53.28 -70.44
N ASN A 334 -1.01 -52.00 -70.65
CA ASN A 334 -2.29 -51.54 -71.21
C ASN A 334 -2.50 -52.01 -72.66
N THR A 335 -1.47 -51.92 -73.49
CA THR A 335 -1.51 -52.36 -74.89
C THR A 335 -1.68 -53.87 -74.97
N SER A 336 -0.96 -54.63 -74.13
CA SER A 336 -1.09 -56.09 -74.05
C SER A 336 -2.51 -56.50 -73.65
N SER A 337 -3.09 -55.83 -72.64
CA SER A 337 -4.48 -56.06 -72.24
C SER A 337 -5.48 -55.73 -73.35
N SER A 338 -5.20 -54.69 -74.15
CA SER A 338 -6.05 -54.29 -75.28
C SER A 338 -5.98 -55.28 -76.43
N ILE A 339 -4.81 -55.88 -76.70
CA ILE A 339 -4.65 -56.99 -77.64
C ILE A 339 -5.47 -58.19 -77.18
N SER A 340 -5.38 -58.60 -75.91
CA SER A 340 -6.16 -59.73 -75.40
C SER A 340 -7.67 -59.50 -75.51
N ARG A 341 -8.15 -58.28 -75.24
CA ARG A 341 -9.57 -57.92 -75.45
C ARG A 341 -9.97 -58.01 -76.92
N ALA A 342 -9.13 -57.50 -77.82
CA ALA A 342 -9.37 -57.57 -79.26
C ALA A 342 -9.38 -59.01 -79.78
N GLU A 343 -8.48 -59.87 -79.29
CA GLU A 343 -8.43 -61.29 -79.63
C GLU A 343 -9.66 -62.07 -79.11
N ASN A 344 -10.14 -61.74 -77.90
CA ASN A 344 -11.39 -62.30 -77.37
C ASN A 344 -12.60 -61.86 -78.21
N GLU A 345 -12.64 -60.60 -78.65
CA GLU A 345 -13.70 -60.09 -79.51
C GLU A 345 -13.70 -60.79 -80.88
N VAL A 346 -12.52 -61.04 -81.46
CA VAL A 346 -12.39 -61.88 -82.67
C VAL A 346 -12.98 -63.28 -82.43
N GLY A 347 -12.70 -63.90 -81.27
CA GLY A 347 -13.28 -65.19 -80.90
C GLY A 347 -14.81 -65.15 -80.79
N SER A 348 -15.35 -64.11 -80.16
CA SER A 348 -16.79 -63.87 -80.03
C SER A 348 -17.47 -63.67 -81.38
N LEU A 349 -16.92 -62.79 -82.23
CA LEU A 349 -17.43 -62.51 -83.57
C LEU A 349 -17.44 -63.78 -84.43
N ARG A 350 -16.39 -64.61 -84.39
CA ARG A 350 -16.37 -65.92 -85.09
C ARG A 350 -17.49 -66.84 -84.63
N SER A 351 -17.74 -66.93 -83.32
CA SER A 351 -18.84 -67.73 -82.77
C SER A 351 -20.21 -67.22 -83.24
N GLN A 352 -20.41 -65.90 -83.22
CA GLN A 352 -21.63 -65.26 -83.70
C GLN A 352 -21.86 -65.48 -85.20
N ILE A 353 -20.81 -65.42 -86.02
CA ILE A 353 -20.87 -65.72 -87.46
C ILE A 353 -21.27 -67.18 -87.67
N ASN A 354 -20.62 -68.14 -87.00
CA ASN A 354 -20.98 -69.56 -87.11
C ASN A 354 -22.44 -69.83 -86.71
N THR A 355 -22.92 -69.15 -85.67
CA THR A 355 -24.32 -69.23 -85.23
C THR A 355 -25.25 -68.66 -86.30
N ALA A 356 -24.97 -67.45 -86.79
CA ALA A 356 -25.77 -66.80 -87.83
C ALA A 356 -25.78 -67.60 -89.14
N GLU A 357 -24.67 -68.25 -89.51
CA GLU A 357 -24.59 -69.14 -90.67
C GLU A 357 -25.44 -70.39 -90.49
N SER A 358 -25.45 -70.99 -89.29
CA SER A 358 -26.28 -72.15 -88.98
C SER A 358 -27.77 -71.80 -89.02
N GLU A 359 -28.15 -70.66 -88.43
CA GLU A 359 -29.50 -70.11 -88.52
C GLU A 359 -29.89 -69.81 -89.97
N LEU A 360 -29.00 -69.21 -90.77
CA LEU A 360 -29.22 -68.94 -92.17
C LEU A 360 -29.47 -70.23 -92.96
N ARG A 361 -28.75 -71.32 -92.68
CA ARG A 361 -29.02 -72.63 -93.31
C ARG A 361 -30.43 -73.12 -92.99
N ASN A 362 -30.84 -73.05 -91.72
CA ASN A 362 -32.19 -73.46 -91.31
C ASN A 362 -33.29 -72.61 -91.97
N ILE A 363 -33.12 -71.28 -91.98
CA ILE A 363 -34.07 -70.35 -92.59
C ILE A 363 -34.10 -70.55 -94.11
N ARG A 364 -32.95 -70.81 -94.76
CA ARG A 364 -32.93 -71.16 -96.19
C ARG A 364 -33.72 -72.43 -96.47
N SER A 365 -33.53 -73.49 -95.69
CA SER A 365 -34.32 -74.71 -95.83
C SER A 365 -35.82 -74.45 -95.62
N ALA A 366 -36.20 -73.61 -94.65
CA ALA A 366 -37.58 -73.20 -94.44
C ALA A 366 -38.13 -72.37 -95.62
N ALA A 367 -37.33 -71.47 -96.19
CA ALA A 367 -37.68 -70.68 -97.36
C ALA A 367 -37.85 -71.56 -98.60
N ASP A 368 -36.96 -72.52 -98.82
CA ASP A 368 -37.04 -73.49 -99.91
C ASP A 368 -38.28 -74.38 -99.78
N ASN A 369 -38.63 -74.78 -98.55
CA ASN A 369 -39.88 -75.52 -98.27
C ASN A 369 -41.12 -74.65 -98.54
N ALA A 370 -41.15 -73.40 -98.06
CA ALA A 370 -42.26 -72.47 -98.31
C ALA A 370 -42.44 -72.18 -99.81
N GLU A 371 -41.34 -72.00 -100.54
CA GLU A 371 -41.33 -71.85 -102.00
C GLU A 371 -41.85 -73.12 -102.69
N SER A 372 -41.41 -74.30 -102.25
CA SER A 372 -41.86 -75.60 -102.77
C SER A 372 -43.36 -75.81 -102.53
N ASP A 373 -43.86 -75.50 -101.33
CA ASP A 373 -45.28 -75.57 -100.98
C ASP A 373 -46.11 -74.62 -101.84
N TYR A 374 -45.65 -73.38 -102.02
CA TYR A 374 -46.28 -72.41 -102.92
C TYR A 374 -46.32 -72.91 -104.38
N ARG A 375 -45.24 -73.51 -104.89
CA ARG A 375 -45.18 -74.02 -106.27
C ARG A 375 -46.02 -75.27 -106.51
N ARG A 376 -46.12 -76.14 -105.51
CA ARG A 376 -46.92 -77.38 -105.57
C ARG A 376 -48.42 -77.12 -105.41
N PHE A 377 -48.80 -75.98 -104.85
CA PHE A 377 -50.19 -75.59 -104.71
C PHE A 377 -50.82 -75.32 -106.09
N ASP A 378 -51.63 -76.27 -106.55
CA ASP A 378 -52.39 -76.17 -107.79
C ASP A 378 -53.82 -75.74 -107.47
N ASP A 379 -54.11 -74.46 -107.72
CA ASP A 379 -55.40 -73.87 -107.40
C ASP A 379 -56.57 -74.60 -108.07
N ARG A 380 -56.39 -75.16 -109.27
CA ARG A 380 -57.50 -75.85 -109.96
C ARG A 380 -57.81 -77.14 -109.25
N ARG A 381 -56.77 -77.91 -108.94
CA ARG A 381 -56.89 -79.18 -108.26
C ARG A 381 -57.52 -79.03 -106.88
N GLU A 382 -57.11 -78.02 -106.13
CA GLU A 382 -57.63 -77.77 -104.79
C GLU A 382 -59.08 -77.30 -104.83
N ARG A 383 -59.43 -76.43 -105.78
CA ARG A 383 -60.83 -76.00 -106.01
C ARG A 383 -61.72 -77.19 -106.37
N ASP A 384 -61.28 -78.01 -107.32
CA ASP A 384 -62.03 -79.18 -107.77
C ASP A 384 -62.18 -80.22 -106.64
N ALA A 385 -61.14 -80.46 -105.85
CA ALA A 385 -61.18 -81.39 -104.73
C ALA A 385 -62.17 -80.91 -103.66
N ARG A 386 -62.08 -79.64 -103.24
CA ARG A 386 -63.02 -79.04 -102.28
C ARG A 386 -64.44 -79.01 -102.81
N MET A 387 -64.64 -78.77 -104.10
CA MET A 387 -65.97 -78.85 -104.73
C MET A 387 -66.55 -80.27 -104.73
N ARG A 388 -65.74 -81.29 -105.00
CA ARG A 388 -66.20 -82.70 -104.97
C ARG A 388 -66.51 -83.20 -103.57
N GLU A 389 -65.74 -82.77 -102.59
CA GLU A 389 -65.88 -83.20 -101.19
C GLU A 389 -66.90 -82.36 -100.40
N HIS A 390 -67.40 -81.26 -100.98
CA HIS A 390 -68.36 -80.41 -100.29
C HIS A 390 -69.67 -81.19 -100.01
N PRO A 391 -70.07 -81.36 -98.73
CA PRO A 391 -71.16 -82.27 -98.36
C PRO A 391 -72.48 -81.95 -99.08
N LEU A 392 -72.77 -80.65 -99.23
CA LEU A 392 -73.97 -80.18 -99.93
C LEU A 392 -73.90 -80.44 -101.45
N LEU A 393 -72.73 -80.33 -102.08
CA LEU A 393 -72.59 -80.63 -103.51
C LEU A 393 -72.75 -82.12 -103.78
N ARG A 394 -72.22 -82.97 -102.91
CA ARG A 394 -72.39 -84.42 -103.03
C ARG A 394 -73.86 -84.85 -102.94
N TYR A 395 -74.62 -84.26 -102.01
CA TYR A 395 -76.07 -84.47 -101.90
C TYR A 395 -76.79 -84.00 -103.17
N CYS A 396 -76.43 -82.82 -103.65
CA CYS A 396 -77.00 -82.22 -104.86
C CYS A 396 -76.75 -83.01 -106.15
N TYR A 397 -75.63 -83.73 -106.25
CA TYR A 397 -75.35 -84.60 -107.39
C TYR A 397 -76.13 -85.92 -107.36
N GLN A 398 -76.61 -86.38 -106.19
CA GLN A 398 -77.26 -87.70 -106.03
C GLN A 398 -78.78 -87.70 -106.28
N GLU A 399 -79.54 -86.66 -105.88
CA GLU A 399 -81.01 -86.68 -105.96
C GLU A 399 -81.61 -85.85 -107.12
N ARG A 400 -80.78 -85.33 -108.02
CA ARG A 400 -81.18 -84.75 -109.32
C ARG A 400 -82.46 -83.89 -109.29
N ALA A 401 -82.58 -83.05 -108.26
CA ALA A 401 -83.61 -82.03 -108.15
C ALA A 401 -82.99 -80.64 -108.36
N ASP A 402 -83.64 -79.83 -109.20
CA ASP A 402 -83.21 -78.48 -109.66
C ASP A 402 -82.97 -77.46 -108.54
N VAL A 403 -83.29 -77.81 -107.29
CA VAL A 403 -83.13 -76.99 -106.08
C VAL A 403 -81.66 -76.66 -105.78
N CYS A 404 -80.69 -77.36 -106.37
CA CYS A 404 -79.28 -77.24 -106.03
C CYS A 404 -78.43 -76.18 -106.76
N ASN A 405 -78.99 -75.46 -107.75
CA ASN A 405 -78.15 -74.63 -108.66
C ASN A 405 -77.62 -73.33 -108.02
N TRP A 406 -78.39 -72.67 -107.14
CA TRP A 406 -77.96 -71.41 -106.49
C TRP A 406 -76.95 -71.64 -105.36
N GLN A 407 -77.18 -72.66 -104.52
CA GLN A 407 -76.24 -73.02 -103.44
C GLN A 407 -74.88 -73.44 -103.98
N THR A 408 -74.85 -74.12 -105.13
CA THR A 408 -73.61 -74.52 -105.81
C THR A 408 -72.71 -73.33 -106.14
N ARG A 409 -73.26 -72.23 -106.67
CA ARG A 409 -72.48 -71.04 -107.02
C ARG A 409 -71.95 -70.29 -105.81
N SER A 410 -72.71 -70.25 -104.71
CA SER A 410 -72.23 -69.66 -103.45
C SER A 410 -71.04 -70.44 -102.91
N ILE A 411 -71.16 -71.77 -102.85
CA ILE A 411 -70.09 -72.67 -102.40
C ILE A 411 -68.85 -72.54 -103.29
N GLU A 412 -69.04 -72.45 -104.61
CA GLU A 412 -67.94 -72.25 -105.56
C GLU A 412 -67.21 -70.92 -105.32
N SER A 413 -67.94 -69.83 -105.04
CA SER A 413 -67.33 -68.54 -104.69
C SER A 413 -66.56 -68.60 -103.37
N ASP A 414 -67.10 -69.27 -102.35
CA ASP A 414 -66.44 -69.41 -101.05
C ASP A 414 -65.16 -70.24 -101.17
N ILE A 415 -65.21 -71.36 -101.89
CA ILE A 415 -64.03 -72.19 -102.18
C ILE A 415 -62.99 -71.41 -103.00
N ASN A 416 -63.42 -70.61 -104.00
CA ASN A 416 -62.51 -69.74 -104.75
C ASN A 416 -61.79 -68.75 -103.82
N ASN A 417 -62.53 -68.10 -102.92
CA ASN A 417 -61.97 -67.14 -101.97
C ASN A 417 -61.02 -67.81 -100.97
N GLU A 418 -61.34 -69.01 -100.48
CA GLU A 418 -60.47 -69.78 -99.60
C GLU A 418 -59.16 -70.19 -100.29
N VAL A 419 -59.24 -70.71 -101.52
CA VAL A 419 -58.06 -71.13 -102.29
C VAL A 419 -57.17 -69.93 -102.61
N ASP A 420 -57.75 -68.80 -103.00
CA ASP A 420 -56.99 -67.56 -103.22
C ASP A 420 -56.36 -67.04 -101.90
N ASN A 421 -57.06 -67.16 -100.77
CA ASN A 421 -56.49 -66.81 -99.46
C ASN A 421 -55.33 -67.71 -99.05
N ILE A 422 -55.44 -69.03 -99.31
CA ILE A 422 -54.33 -69.97 -99.08
C ILE A 422 -53.14 -69.60 -99.97
N ARG A 423 -53.37 -69.33 -101.25
CA ARG A 423 -52.32 -68.91 -102.18
C ARG A 423 -51.62 -67.62 -101.75
N ARG A 424 -52.37 -66.60 -101.32
CA ARG A 424 -51.81 -65.34 -100.78
C ARG A 424 -50.99 -65.58 -99.52
N ARG A 425 -51.46 -66.43 -98.60
CA ARG A 425 -50.70 -66.80 -97.39
C ARG A 425 -49.40 -67.52 -97.74
N LEU A 426 -49.42 -68.46 -98.67
CA LEU A 426 -48.22 -69.16 -99.14
C LEU A 426 -47.23 -68.18 -99.79
N SER A 427 -47.69 -67.27 -100.65
CA SER A 427 -46.84 -66.21 -101.22
C SER A 427 -46.24 -65.31 -100.14
N SER A 428 -47.05 -64.86 -99.18
CA SER A 428 -46.59 -64.03 -98.06
C SER A 428 -45.57 -64.75 -97.19
N ASN A 429 -45.73 -66.05 -96.97
CA ASN A 429 -44.76 -66.86 -96.21
C ASN A 429 -43.43 -66.95 -96.96
N THR A 430 -43.46 -67.15 -98.28
CA THR A 430 -42.26 -67.16 -99.13
C THR A 430 -41.53 -65.81 -99.09
N ASP A 431 -42.25 -64.70 -99.21
CA ASP A 431 -41.65 -63.36 -99.16
C ASP A 431 -41.06 -63.05 -97.77
N GLN A 432 -41.75 -63.44 -96.70
CA GLN A 432 -41.24 -63.32 -95.33
C GLN A 432 -39.97 -64.16 -95.13
N ALA A 433 -39.95 -65.40 -95.62
CA ALA A 433 -38.78 -66.26 -95.53
C ALA A 433 -37.58 -65.68 -96.31
N ARG A 434 -37.81 -65.16 -97.52
CA ARG A 434 -36.77 -64.46 -98.31
C ARG A 434 -36.25 -63.21 -97.60
N SER A 435 -37.13 -62.42 -97.00
CA SER A 435 -36.75 -61.25 -96.20
C SER A 435 -35.85 -61.65 -95.02
N GLN A 436 -36.20 -62.72 -94.31
CA GLN A 436 -35.38 -63.25 -93.22
C GLN A 436 -34.02 -63.76 -93.69
N VAL A 437 -33.94 -64.42 -94.86
CA VAL A 437 -32.67 -64.82 -95.48
C VAL A 437 -31.79 -63.59 -95.73
N ASN A 438 -32.35 -62.52 -96.32
CA ASN A 438 -31.60 -61.30 -96.60
C ASN A 438 -31.12 -60.61 -95.32
N GLN A 439 -31.97 -60.50 -94.29
CA GLN A 439 -31.59 -59.93 -93.00
C GLN A 439 -30.42 -60.71 -92.33
N LYS A 440 -30.42 -62.04 -92.44
CA LYS A 440 -29.32 -62.87 -91.90
C LYS A 440 -28.04 -62.71 -92.71
N LEU A 441 -28.14 -62.58 -94.03
CA LEU A 441 -26.98 -62.30 -94.90
C LEU A 441 -26.36 -60.94 -94.56
N ASP A 442 -27.17 -59.90 -94.38
CA ASP A 442 -26.69 -58.56 -93.99
C ASP A 442 -25.99 -58.60 -92.62
N ARG A 443 -26.57 -59.32 -91.66
CA ARG A 443 -25.96 -59.53 -90.34
C ARG A 443 -24.61 -60.24 -90.44
N ILE A 444 -24.51 -61.32 -91.22
CA ILE A 444 -23.25 -62.03 -91.45
C ILE A 444 -22.22 -61.11 -92.12
N SER A 445 -22.65 -60.29 -93.09
CA SER A 445 -21.77 -59.32 -93.75
C SER A 445 -21.24 -58.27 -92.76
N SER A 446 -22.10 -57.72 -91.90
CA SER A 446 -21.70 -56.76 -90.86
C SER A 446 -20.71 -57.38 -89.86
N LEU A 447 -21.00 -58.59 -89.37
CA LEU A 447 -20.10 -59.32 -88.47
C LEU A 447 -18.74 -59.61 -89.13
N ASN A 448 -18.72 -59.97 -90.41
CA ASN A 448 -17.49 -60.18 -91.17
C ASN A 448 -16.67 -58.89 -91.34
N SER A 449 -17.33 -57.76 -91.58
CA SER A 449 -16.65 -56.46 -91.65
C SER A 449 -16.01 -56.09 -90.31
N SER A 450 -16.72 -56.28 -89.19
CA SER A 450 -16.15 -56.08 -87.85
C SER A 450 -14.99 -57.03 -87.58
N LEU A 451 -15.14 -58.30 -87.95
CA LEU A 451 -14.07 -59.30 -87.80
C LEU A 451 -12.81 -58.89 -88.56
N ARG A 452 -12.94 -58.42 -89.81
CA ARG A 452 -11.83 -57.89 -90.61
C ARG A 452 -11.20 -56.64 -89.98
N ASP A 453 -11.99 -55.69 -89.47
CA ASP A 453 -11.44 -54.51 -88.77
C ASP A 453 -10.53 -54.91 -87.60
N TYR A 454 -10.95 -55.88 -86.80
CA TYR A 454 -10.13 -56.40 -85.70
C TYR A 454 -8.88 -57.15 -86.18
N GLN A 455 -9.02 -58.03 -87.17
CA GLN A 455 -7.92 -58.88 -87.65
C GLN A 455 -6.89 -58.12 -88.49
N ASP A 456 -7.35 -57.23 -89.37
CA ASP A 456 -6.52 -56.60 -90.40
C ASP A 456 -5.97 -55.25 -89.94
N SER A 457 -6.65 -54.56 -89.01
CA SER A 457 -6.26 -53.22 -88.56
C SER A 457 -5.95 -53.14 -87.07
N ARG A 458 -6.91 -53.42 -86.18
CA ARG A 458 -6.75 -53.13 -84.75
C ARG A 458 -5.66 -53.96 -84.08
N ILE A 459 -5.68 -55.29 -84.26
CA ILE A 459 -4.67 -56.17 -83.65
C ILE A 459 -3.27 -55.88 -84.23
N PRO A 460 -3.08 -55.75 -85.56
CA PRO A 460 -1.79 -55.36 -86.12
C PRO A 460 -1.27 -54.01 -85.61
N ASN A 461 -2.13 -52.99 -85.51
CA ASN A 461 -1.74 -51.67 -84.99
C ASN A 461 -1.31 -51.74 -83.52
N LEU A 462 -2.07 -52.45 -82.67
CA LEU A 462 -1.71 -52.65 -81.27
C LEU A 462 -0.42 -53.46 -81.12
N ARG A 463 -0.19 -54.46 -81.97
CA ARG A 463 1.06 -55.23 -82.01
C ARG A 463 2.25 -54.37 -82.45
N SER A 464 2.06 -53.46 -83.41
CA SER A 464 3.07 -52.48 -83.82
C SER A 464 3.41 -51.54 -82.66
N GLN A 465 2.41 -50.94 -82.01
CA GLN A 465 2.62 -50.08 -80.84
C GLN A 465 3.35 -50.82 -79.70
N LEU A 466 2.98 -52.08 -79.44
CA LEU A 466 3.66 -52.92 -78.45
C LEU A 466 5.12 -53.19 -78.84
N SER A 467 5.39 -53.41 -80.13
CA SER A 467 6.74 -53.58 -80.66
C SER A 467 7.57 -52.30 -80.48
N ASP A 468 7.00 -51.14 -80.80
CA ASP A 468 7.67 -49.84 -80.66
C ASP A 468 8.01 -49.56 -79.19
N LEU A 469 7.08 -49.80 -78.28
CA LEU A 469 7.31 -49.64 -76.83
C LEU A 469 8.38 -50.60 -76.32
N ARG A 470 8.36 -51.86 -76.76
CA ARG A 470 9.39 -52.85 -76.43
C ARG A 470 10.76 -52.47 -77.01
N SER A 471 10.80 -51.81 -78.18
CA SER A 471 12.03 -51.31 -78.77
C SER A 471 12.56 -50.05 -78.08
N GLN A 472 11.67 -49.20 -77.55
CA GLN A 472 12.05 -47.99 -76.81
C GLN A 472 12.60 -48.32 -75.42
N ARG A 473 12.05 -49.34 -74.75
CA ARG A 473 12.40 -49.73 -73.37
C ARG A 473 13.92 -49.93 -73.14
N PRO A 474 14.66 -50.71 -73.94
CA PRO A 474 16.11 -50.87 -73.78
C PRO A 474 16.90 -49.56 -73.86
N SER A 475 16.46 -48.61 -74.69
CA SER A 475 17.11 -47.30 -74.83
C SER A 475 16.96 -46.46 -73.56
N VAL A 476 15.80 -46.51 -72.91
CA VAL A 476 15.51 -45.82 -71.64
C VAL A 476 16.20 -46.51 -70.47
N GLU A 477 16.25 -47.85 -70.44
CA GLU A 477 17.03 -48.60 -69.44
C GLU A 477 18.52 -48.26 -69.53
N SER A 478 19.05 -48.17 -70.75
CA SER A 478 20.43 -47.76 -71.00
C SER A 478 20.69 -46.30 -70.64
N ALA A 479 19.71 -45.40 -70.82
CA ALA A 479 19.78 -44.02 -70.35
C ALA A 479 19.77 -43.94 -68.81
N LEU A 480 18.89 -44.70 -68.15
CA LEU A 480 18.82 -44.79 -66.69
C LEU A 480 20.12 -45.34 -66.08
N SER A 481 20.68 -46.40 -66.67
CA SER A 481 21.96 -46.96 -66.22
C SER A 481 23.08 -45.93 -66.34
N ARG A 482 23.16 -45.21 -67.48
CA ARG A 482 24.14 -44.13 -67.67
C ARG A 482 23.95 -43.00 -66.65
N ALA A 483 22.71 -42.58 -66.40
CA ALA A 483 22.42 -41.53 -65.42
C ALA A 483 22.80 -41.96 -63.99
N LYS A 484 22.55 -43.22 -63.60
CA LYS A 484 22.99 -43.77 -62.30
C LYS A 484 24.51 -43.80 -62.17
N THR A 485 25.21 -44.24 -63.23
CA THR A 485 26.67 -44.19 -63.28
C THR A 485 27.18 -42.75 -63.15
N GLU A 486 26.53 -41.80 -63.83
CA GLU A 486 26.90 -40.38 -63.76
C GLU A 486 26.69 -39.80 -62.36
N VAL A 487 25.58 -40.13 -61.67
CA VAL A 487 25.39 -39.78 -60.25
C VAL A 487 26.52 -40.35 -59.40
N SER A 488 26.87 -41.62 -59.59
CA SER A 488 27.96 -42.26 -58.85
C SER A 488 29.29 -41.55 -59.10
N ASN A 489 29.64 -41.30 -60.36
CA ASN A 489 30.88 -40.65 -60.77
C ASN A 489 30.97 -39.21 -60.23
N ARG A 490 29.90 -38.42 -60.37
CA ARG A 490 29.86 -37.03 -59.86
C ARG A 490 29.85 -36.96 -58.35
N SER A 491 29.16 -37.88 -57.67
CA SER A 491 29.19 -37.95 -56.20
C SER A 491 30.59 -38.31 -55.71
N ALA A 492 31.25 -39.27 -56.36
CA ALA A 492 32.64 -39.61 -56.07
C ALA A 492 33.59 -38.45 -56.37
N ALA A 493 33.36 -37.69 -57.45
CA ALA A 493 34.15 -36.49 -57.78
C ALA A 493 33.98 -35.39 -56.73
N LEU A 494 32.75 -35.13 -56.26
CA LEU A 494 32.48 -34.20 -55.16
C LEU A 494 33.15 -34.66 -53.86
N GLN A 495 33.01 -35.94 -53.49
CA GLN A 495 33.64 -36.49 -52.29
C GLN A 495 35.17 -36.48 -52.37
N SER A 496 35.73 -36.78 -53.55
CA SER A 496 37.16 -36.71 -53.81
C SER A 496 37.65 -35.27 -53.73
N TYR A 497 36.88 -34.32 -54.28
CA TYR A 497 37.18 -32.90 -54.16
C TYR A 497 37.19 -32.47 -52.69
N ASP A 498 36.11 -32.76 -51.95
CA ASP A 498 35.97 -32.49 -50.52
C ASP A 498 37.15 -33.02 -49.72
N SER A 499 37.54 -34.26 -49.97
CA SER A 499 38.67 -34.91 -49.27
C SER A 499 40.01 -34.32 -49.68
N SER A 500 40.20 -33.99 -50.97
CA SER A 500 41.47 -33.46 -51.50
C SER A 500 41.76 -32.04 -51.01
N VAL A 501 40.72 -31.21 -50.87
CA VAL A 501 40.87 -29.83 -50.43
C VAL A 501 40.49 -29.66 -48.95
N GLY A 502 40.01 -30.70 -48.27
CA GLY A 502 39.51 -30.59 -46.90
C GLY A 502 38.37 -29.58 -46.77
N TYR A 503 37.44 -29.54 -47.73
CA TYR A 503 36.41 -28.51 -47.80
C TYR A 503 35.54 -28.46 -46.54
N ALA A 504 35.11 -29.64 -46.06
CA ALA A 504 34.27 -29.76 -44.87
C ALA A 504 34.94 -29.19 -43.60
N GLU A 505 36.22 -29.46 -43.40
CA GLU A 505 36.99 -28.95 -42.26
C GLU A 505 37.15 -27.43 -42.33
N LYS A 506 37.47 -26.89 -43.51
CA LYS A 506 37.57 -25.45 -43.75
C LYS A 506 36.24 -24.74 -43.52
N LYS A 507 35.13 -25.34 -43.98
CA LYS A 507 33.78 -24.81 -43.77
C LYS A 507 33.42 -24.82 -42.29
N ALA A 508 33.69 -25.93 -41.58
CA ALA A 508 33.48 -26.02 -40.14
C ALA A 508 34.31 -24.99 -39.36
N ALA A 509 35.54 -24.69 -39.79
CA ALA A 509 36.37 -23.65 -39.18
C ALA A 509 35.77 -22.24 -39.34
N VAL A 510 35.26 -21.91 -40.54
CA VAL A 510 34.54 -20.64 -40.78
C VAL A 510 33.28 -20.54 -39.92
N ASP A 511 32.46 -21.59 -39.90
CA ASP A 511 31.21 -21.62 -39.15
C ASP A 511 31.47 -21.52 -37.63
N GLY A 512 32.50 -22.22 -37.14
CA GLY A 512 32.95 -22.14 -35.75
C GLY A 512 33.45 -20.74 -35.37
N ALA A 513 34.27 -20.10 -36.22
CA ALA A 513 34.75 -18.74 -35.98
C ALA A 513 33.59 -17.72 -36.02
N SER A 514 32.64 -17.89 -36.94
CA SER A 514 31.43 -17.05 -37.03
C SER A 514 30.58 -17.16 -35.76
N ALA A 515 30.38 -18.37 -35.24
CA ALA A 515 29.63 -18.60 -34.00
C ALA A 515 30.28 -17.90 -32.79
N VAL A 516 31.62 -17.89 -32.71
CA VAL A 516 32.35 -17.15 -31.66
C VAL A 516 32.11 -15.65 -31.77
N VAL A 517 32.19 -15.07 -32.97
CA VAL A 517 31.92 -13.63 -33.19
C VAL A 517 30.49 -13.28 -32.76
N VAL A 518 29.49 -14.09 -33.16
CA VAL A 518 28.09 -13.87 -32.78
C VAL A 518 27.91 -13.93 -31.26
N LYS A 519 28.51 -14.93 -30.60
CA LYS A 519 28.47 -15.08 -29.14
C LYS A 519 29.06 -13.85 -28.43
N LEU A 520 30.25 -13.42 -28.82
CA LEU A 520 30.93 -12.28 -28.19
C LEU A 520 30.17 -10.96 -28.39
N ARG A 521 29.57 -10.75 -29.57
CA ARG A 521 28.68 -9.59 -29.80
C ARG A 521 27.45 -9.61 -28.89
N GLY A 522 26.88 -10.78 -28.65
CA GLY A 522 25.78 -10.96 -27.70
C GLY A 522 26.18 -10.61 -26.26
N GLU A 523 27.34 -11.12 -25.80
CA GLU A 523 27.90 -10.80 -24.47
C GLU A 523 28.21 -9.30 -24.31
N MET A 524 28.76 -8.67 -25.35
CA MET A 524 29.02 -7.23 -25.37
C MET A 524 27.74 -6.41 -25.22
N ALA A 525 26.69 -6.74 -25.98
CA ALA A 525 25.41 -6.05 -25.88
C ALA A 525 24.80 -6.14 -24.47
N GLN A 526 24.96 -7.28 -23.80
CA GLN A 526 24.52 -7.44 -22.40
C GLN A 526 25.31 -6.55 -21.43
N LEU A 527 26.64 -6.45 -21.61
CA LEU A 527 27.48 -5.57 -20.80
C LEU A 527 27.13 -4.08 -21.02
N GLU A 528 26.87 -3.67 -22.25
CA GLU A 528 26.46 -2.30 -22.58
C GLU A 528 25.13 -1.93 -21.92
N GLU A 529 24.12 -2.81 -21.96
CA GLU A 529 22.83 -2.54 -21.32
C GLU A 529 22.95 -2.55 -19.78
N ALA A 530 23.78 -3.43 -19.22
CA ALA A 530 24.08 -3.42 -17.79
C ALA A 530 24.75 -2.09 -17.37
N LYS A 531 25.72 -1.60 -18.13
CA LYS A 531 26.36 -0.30 -17.90
C LYS A 531 25.36 0.85 -17.99
N LYS A 532 24.51 0.86 -19.00
CA LYS A 532 23.47 1.86 -19.20
C LYS A 532 22.49 1.91 -18.02
N THR A 533 22.12 0.75 -17.49
CA THR A 533 21.27 0.62 -16.30
C THR A 533 21.95 1.18 -15.05
N SER A 534 23.23 0.89 -14.83
CA SER A 534 24.02 1.47 -13.75
C SER A 534 24.08 3.00 -13.84
N ILE A 535 24.28 3.55 -15.04
CA ILE A 535 24.31 5.01 -15.28
C ILE A 535 22.97 5.66 -14.91
N ARG A 536 21.85 5.12 -15.41
CA ARG A 536 20.50 5.63 -15.07
C ARG A 536 20.24 5.60 -13.57
N THR A 537 20.65 4.51 -12.91
CA THR A 537 20.50 4.36 -11.46
C THR A 537 21.33 5.41 -10.71
N ARG A 538 22.57 5.66 -11.16
CA ARG A 538 23.44 6.71 -10.59
C ARG A 538 22.78 8.09 -10.72
N GLU A 539 22.25 8.42 -11.89
CA GLU A 539 21.55 9.69 -12.13
C GLU A 539 20.34 9.89 -11.19
N GLN A 540 19.55 8.84 -10.98
CA GLN A 540 18.45 8.87 -10.00
C GLN A 540 18.95 9.11 -8.58
N GLN A 541 20.05 8.47 -8.17
CA GLN A 541 20.65 8.72 -6.86
C GLN A 541 21.20 10.16 -6.73
N THR A 542 21.78 10.72 -7.79
CA THR A 542 22.23 12.12 -7.81
C THR A 542 21.07 13.10 -7.62
N LEU A 543 19.91 12.84 -8.24
CA LEU A 543 18.71 13.65 -8.03
C LEU A 543 18.19 13.53 -6.58
N ALA A 544 18.20 12.33 -6.02
CA ALA A 544 17.83 12.11 -4.61
C ALA A 544 18.79 12.82 -3.63
N LEU A 545 20.08 12.88 -3.97
CA LEU A 545 21.08 13.63 -3.20
C LEU A 545 20.76 15.13 -3.20
N LEU A 546 20.45 15.70 -4.38
CA LEU A 546 20.08 17.11 -4.51
C LEU A 546 18.82 17.45 -3.70
N ASP A 547 17.80 16.59 -3.72
CA ASP A 547 16.59 16.77 -2.92
C ASP A 547 16.90 16.72 -1.40
N THR A 548 17.76 15.80 -1.00
CA THR A 548 18.22 15.69 0.40
C THR A 548 18.98 16.95 0.83
N ASP A 549 19.86 17.49 -0.02
CA ASP A 549 20.57 18.74 0.24
C ASP A 549 19.63 19.94 0.38
N LYS A 550 18.56 20.02 -0.44
CA LYS A 550 17.52 21.05 -0.29
C LYS A 550 16.80 20.94 1.05
N LYS A 551 16.48 19.72 1.49
CA LYS A 551 15.85 19.48 2.81
C LYS A 551 16.78 19.87 3.95
N ILE A 552 18.07 19.56 3.86
CA ILE A 552 19.08 19.99 4.85
C ILE A 552 19.12 21.52 4.91
N ALA A 553 19.20 22.21 3.77
CA ALA A 553 19.21 23.66 3.72
C ALA A 553 17.95 24.26 4.38
N ALA A 554 16.76 23.71 4.10
CA ALA A 554 15.51 24.15 4.71
C ALA A 554 15.50 23.96 6.24
N VAL A 555 16.03 22.84 6.74
CA VAL A 555 16.16 22.60 8.19
C VAL A 555 17.15 23.58 8.82
N LEU A 556 18.28 23.87 8.15
CA LEU A 556 19.23 24.88 8.62
C LEU A 556 18.62 26.28 8.70
N THR A 557 17.80 26.68 7.73
CA THR A 557 17.04 27.94 7.80
C THR A 557 16.11 27.97 9.01
N LYS A 558 15.35 26.89 9.25
CA LYS A 558 14.47 26.81 10.43
C LYS A 558 15.23 26.84 11.74
N ILE A 559 16.42 26.21 11.80
CA ILE A 559 17.31 26.27 12.96
C ILE A 559 17.69 27.73 13.23
N GLN A 560 18.10 28.47 12.21
CA GLN A 560 18.45 29.88 12.35
C GLN A 560 17.26 30.72 12.86
N GLU A 561 16.09 30.59 12.24
CA GLU A 561 14.87 31.29 12.68
C GLU A 561 14.50 30.97 14.14
N THR A 562 14.67 29.71 14.55
CA THR A 562 14.40 29.26 15.92
C THR A 562 15.44 29.80 16.91
N GLN A 563 16.71 29.88 16.50
CA GLN A 563 17.78 30.50 17.29
C GLN A 563 17.56 32.00 17.47
N ASP A 564 17.15 32.70 16.41
CA ASP A 564 16.83 34.12 16.46
C ASP A 564 15.66 34.35 17.43
N ARG A 565 14.60 33.54 17.35
CA ARG A 565 13.47 33.61 18.29
C ARG A 565 13.88 33.32 19.74
N SER A 566 14.78 32.36 19.96
CA SER A 566 15.35 32.08 21.29
C SER A 566 16.11 33.30 21.83
N SER A 567 16.91 33.96 20.99
CA SER A 567 17.65 35.17 21.34
C SER A 567 16.70 36.31 21.74
N GLU A 568 15.64 36.56 20.96
CA GLU A 568 14.61 37.54 21.27
C GLU A 568 13.94 37.27 22.62
N LEU A 569 13.57 36.01 22.89
CA LEU A 569 12.94 35.61 24.15
C LEU A 569 13.89 35.77 25.34
N ASN A 570 15.16 35.39 25.19
CA ASN A 570 16.18 35.59 26.21
C ASN A 570 16.37 37.07 26.51
N GLN A 571 16.42 37.93 25.49
CA GLN A 571 16.50 39.38 25.67
C GLN A 571 15.26 39.94 26.37
N ALA A 572 14.06 39.47 26.02
CA ALA A 572 12.81 39.88 26.65
C ALA A 572 12.70 39.43 28.13
N LEU A 573 13.43 38.39 28.52
CA LEU A 573 13.47 37.86 29.89
C LEU A 573 14.54 38.52 30.77
N VAL A 574 15.43 39.37 30.24
CA VAL A 574 16.43 40.09 31.05
C VAL A 574 15.79 40.88 32.20
N PRO A 575 14.75 41.72 31.98
CA PRO A 575 14.12 42.47 33.08
C PRO A 575 13.51 41.55 34.14
N TYR A 576 13.00 40.38 33.73
CA TYR A 576 12.50 39.37 34.65
C TYR A 576 13.60 38.80 35.53
N MET A 577 14.76 38.45 34.96
CA MET A 577 15.88 37.91 35.74
C MET A 577 16.45 38.94 36.73
N GLU A 578 16.58 40.20 36.30
CA GLU A 578 17.04 41.30 37.15
C GLU A 578 16.08 41.55 38.31
N GLU A 579 14.78 41.69 38.02
CA GLU A 579 13.77 41.98 39.03
C GLU A 579 13.54 40.78 39.98
N LYS A 580 13.60 39.55 39.46
CA LYS A 580 13.57 38.34 40.27
C LYS A 580 14.74 38.31 41.25
N SER A 581 15.95 38.54 40.76
CA SER A 581 17.17 38.59 41.59
C SER A 581 17.06 39.66 42.66
N ARG A 582 16.56 40.86 42.31
CA ARG A 582 16.32 41.95 43.27
C ARG A 582 15.36 41.51 44.38
N ILE A 583 14.20 40.96 44.03
CA ILE A 583 13.19 40.51 44.99
C ILE A 583 13.73 39.36 45.87
N GLU A 584 14.43 38.39 45.28
CA GLU A 584 15.05 37.28 46.02
C GLU A 584 16.10 37.76 47.02
N ASN A 585 16.93 38.74 46.64
CA ASN A 585 17.90 39.37 47.53
C ASN A 585 17.22 40.13 48.68
N GLU A 586 16.13 40.86 48.42
CA GLU A 586 15.35 41.54 49.47
C GLU A 586 14.65 40.55 50.42
N ILE A 587 14.16 39.42 49.91
CA ILE A 587 13.63 38.32 50.73
C ILE A 587 14.72 37.76 51.64
N SER A 588 15.92 37.54 51.11
CA SER A 588 17.07 37.05 51.87
C SER A 588 17.48 38.05 52.96
N PHE A 589 17.55 39.33 52.63
CA PHE A 589 17.86 40.41 53.58
C PHE A 589 16.83 40.51 54.71
N THR A 590 15.54 40.50 54.37
CA THR A 590 14.46 40.52 55.37
C THR A 590 14.48 39.27 56.25
N GLN A 591 14.80 38.09 55.70
CA GLN A 591 15.01 36.88 56.51
C GLN A 591 16.18 37.04 57.48
N ALA A 592 17.33 37.55 57.03
CA ALA A 592 18.49 37.77 57.90
C ALA A 592 18.17 38.74 59.05
N SER A 593 17.40 39.79 58.78
CA SER A 593 16.94 40.74 59.80
C SER A 593 15.99 40.08 60.82
N ILE A 594 15.10 39.18 60.39
CA ILE A 594 14.24 38.40 61.31
C ILE A 594 15.09 37.52 62.21
N GLU A 595 16.09 36.81 61.67
CA GLU A 595 16.99 35.96 62.47
C GLU A 595 17.85 36.78 63.44
N ALA A 596 18.32 37.95 63.04
CA ALA A 596 19.05 38.86 63.92
C ALA A 596 18.16 39.34 65.10
N ASN A 597 16.91 39.72 64.80
CA ASN A 597 15.94 40.08 65.83
C ASN A 597 15.63 38.88 66.75
N LYS A 598 15.51 37.68 66.19
CA LYS A 598 15.29 36.46 66.98
C LYS A 598 16.46 36.18 67.91
N ALA A 599 17.69 36.32 67.45
CA ALA A 599 18.89 36.16 68.27
C ALA A 599 18.93 37.20 69.40
N ALA A 600 18.66 38.48 69.09
CA ALA A 600 18.61 39.55 70.08
C ALA A 600 17.50 39.31 71.12
N PHE A 601 16.31 38.89 70.69
CA PHE A 601 15.21 38.51 71.56
C PHE A 601 15.61 37.35 72.48
N SER A 602 16.22 36.31 71.92
CA SER A 602 16.69 35.13 72.66
C SER A 602 17.78 35.46 73.68
N GLN A 603 18.69 36.37 73.33
CA GLN A 603 19.76 36.82 74.21
C GLN A 603 19.20 37.50 75.45
N ILE A 604 18.25 38.42 75.30
CA ILE A 604 17.59 39.06 76.43
C ILE A 604 16.93 38.00 77.32
N ILE A 605 16.16 37.08 76.72
CA ILE A 605 15.49 36.01 77.47
C ILE A 605 16.48 35.10 78.22
N THR A 606 17.64 34.80 77.64
CA THR A 606 18.64 33.90 78.26
C THR A 606 19.40 34.58 79.40
N THR A 607 19.50 35.91 79.39
CA THR A 607 20.15 36.69 80.47
C THR A 607 19.27 36.87 81.73
N LEU A 608 18.02 36.40 81.68
CA LEU A 608 17.04 36.44 82.76
C LEU A 608 16.96 35.06 83.41
#